data_AF-A0A5B8UVK4-F1
#
_entry.id   AF-A0A5B8UVK4-F1
#
_cell.length_a   1.000
_cell.length_b   1.000
_cell.length_c   1.000
_cell.angle_alpha   90.00
_cell.angle_beta   90.00
_cell.angle_gamma   90.00
#
_symmetry.space_group_name_H-M   'P 1'
#
loop_
_entity.id
_entity.type
_entity.pdbx_description
1 polymer ?
#
loop_
_entity_poly.entity_id
_entity_poly.type
_entity_poly.pdbx_seq_one_letter_code
_entity_poly.pdbx_strand_id
1 'polypeptide(L)'
;MKNLYLLTIMLCLLLAACVQPGKYIGAKYPKTKTVDVYHYATEVKRYYKVIGRLVNRKYLDKEIEHVMVMDAKRIGGDAVILLGVDSTVTGKPNRVAADVLKYGE
;
A
#
# COMPACT_ATOMS: atom_id res chain seq x y z
N MET A 1 39.90 12.55 -3.01
CA MET A 1 38.61 12.76 -2.29
C MET A 1 37.37 12.58 -3.17
N LYS A 2 37.40 12.94 -4.46
CA LYS A 2 36.26 12.79 -5.40
C LYS A 2 35.73 11.35 -5.53
N ASN A 3 36.61 10.35 -5.43
CA ASN A 3 36.26 8.92 -5.53
C ASN A 3 35.57 8.40 -4.26
N LEU A 4 35.81 9.03 -3.10
CA LEU A 4 35.16 8.66 -1.84
C LEU A 4 33.68 9.03 -1.86
N TYR A 5 33.34 10.24 -2.34
CA TYR A 5 31.94 10.66 -2.50
C TYR A 5 31.17 9.76 -3.47
N LEU A 6 31.82 9.28 -4.54
CA LEU A 6 31.20 8.38 -5.51
C LEU A 6 30.85 7.03 -4.86
N LEU A 7 31.74 6.51 -4.01
CA LEU A 7 31.51 5.30 -3.21
C LEU A 7 30.38 5.48 -2.19
N THR A 8 30.29 6.64 -1.53
CA THR A 8 29.20 6.92 -0.57
C THR A 8 27.85 7.02 -1.27
N ILE A 9 27.78 7.67 -2.43
CA ILE A 9 26.54 7.78 -3.23
C ILE A 9 26.10 6.40 -3.73
N MET A 10 27.04 5.57 -4.21
CA MET A 10 26.76 4.21 -4.65
C MET A 10 26.22 3.35 -3.51
N LEU A 11 26.80 3.45 -2.31
CA LEU A 11 26.33 2.74 -1.12
C LEU A 11 24.92 3.17 -0.69
N CYS A 12 24.60 4.47 -0.74
CA CYS A 12 23.26 4.98 -0.46
C CYS A 12 22.21 4.46 -1.45
N LEU A 13 22.56 4.31 -2.73
CA LEU A 13 21.67 3.74 -3.76
C LEU A 13 21.39 2.25 -3.54
N LEU A 14 22.39 1.48 -3.09
CA LEU A 14 22.25 0.06 -2.75
C LEU A 14 21.32 -0.17 -1.54
N LEU A 15 21.38 0.71 -0.54
CA LEU A 15 20.53 0.65 0.66
C LEU A 15 19.05 0.97 0.39
N ALA A 16 18.74 1.73 -0.67
CA ALA A 16 17.37 2.09 -1.04
C ALA A 16 16.59 0.96 -1.74
N ALA A 17 17.25 -0.13 -2.15
CA ALA A 17 16.65 -1.18 -2.96
C ALA A 17 15.82 -2.23 -2.17
N CYS A 18 15.82 -2.18 -0.83
CA CYS A 18 15.29 -3.27 0.00
C CYS A 18 13.87 -3.03 0.55
N VAL A 19 12.97 -2.44 -0.24
CA VAL A 19 11.54 -2.42 0.12
C VAL A 19 10.80 -3.37 -0.81
N GLN A 20 10.39 -4.53 -0.30
CA GLN A 20 9.42 -5.39 -0.97
C GLN A 20 8.02 -4.78 -0.77
N PRO A 21 7.42 -4.17 -1.81
CA PRO A 21 6.09 -3.59 -1.68
C PRO A 21 5.04 -4.69 -1.47
N GLY A 22 3.90 -4.32 -0.86
CA GLY A 22 2.71 -5.16 -0.91
C GLY A 22 2.35 -5.53 -2.35
N LYS A 23 1.73 -6.70 -2.54
CA LYS A 23 1.26 -7.11 -3.86
C LYS A 23 0.04 -6.28 -4.21
N TYR A 24 0.14 -5.48 -5.27
CA TYR A 24 -0.96 -4.67 -5.76
C TYR A 24 -1.39 -5.11 -7.15
N ILE A 25 -2.71 -5.19 -7.37
CA ILE A 25 -3.33 -5.47 -8.66
C ILE A 25 -4.38 -4.39 -8.92
N GLY A 26 -4.23 -3.64 -10.01
CA GLY A 26 -5.17 -2.58 -10.40
C GLY A 26 -4.49 -1.39 -11.10
N ALA A 27 -5.26 -0.31 -11.24
CA ALA A 27 -4.84 0.93 -11.89
C ALA A 27 -4.05 1.83 -10.93
N LYS A 28 -2.93 2.37 -11.40
CA LYS A 28 -2.10 3.33 -10.65
C LYS A 28 -2.39 4.76 -11.09
N TYR A 29 -2.34 5.68 -10.15
CA TYR A 29 -2.57 7.11 -10.32
C TYR A 29 -1.39 7.90 -9.73
N PRO A 30 -1.30 9.22 -9.96
CA PRO A 30 -0.34 10.07 -9.27
C PRO A 30 -0.47 9.93 -7.74
N LYS A 31 0.68 9.96 -7.05
CA LYS A 31 0.74 9.77 -5.59
C LYS A 31 -0.14 10.78 -4.86
N THR A 32 -0.82 10.31 -3.81
CA THR A 32 -1.66 11.13 -2.94
C THR A 32 -0.93 11.45 -1.63
N LYS A 33 -1.31 12.56 -0.99
CA LYS A 33 -0.72 12.98 0.29
C LYS A 33 -1.40 12.29 1.48
N THR A 34 -2.71 12.13 1.38
CA THR A 34 -3.61 11.58 2.40
C THR A 34 -4.37 10.40 1.83
N VAL A 35 -4.67 9.44 2.69
CA VAL A 35 -5.47 8.26 2.39
C VAL A 35 -6.36 8.05 3.61
N ASP A 36 -7.68 8.02 3.40
CA ASP A 36 -8.63 7.69 4.44
C ASP A 36 -8.66 6.17 4.67
N VAL A 37 -8.86 5.74 5.91
CA VAL A 37 -8.91 4.31 6.27
C VAL A 37 -10.32 3.97 6.71
N TYR A 38 -10.88 2.92 6.10
CA TYR A 38 -12.18 2.36 6.42
C TYR A 38 -12.06 0.86 6.66
N HIS A 39 -12.99 0.32 7.44
CA HIS A 39 -13.08 -1.13 7.68
C HIS A 39 -14.26 -1.74 6.92
N TYR A 40 -15.26 -0.92 6.58
CA TYR A 40 -16.43 -1.36 5.84
C TYR A 40 -16.76 -0.39 4.70
N ALA A 41 -17.18 -0.94 3.55
CA ALA A 41 -17.60 -0.14 2.41
C ALA A 41 -18.75 0.83 2.74
N THR A 42 -19.63 0.45 3.66
CA THR A 42 -20.76 1.26 4.13
C THR A 42 -20.34 2.53 4.86
N GLU A 43 -19.09 2.62 5.34
CA GLU A 43 -18.56 3.82 6.01
C GLU A 43 -18.17 4.92 5.01
N VAL A 44 -17.97 4.55 3.74
CA VAL A 44 -17.56 5.49 2.69
C VAL A 44 -18.78 6.26 2.18
N LYS A 45 -18.95 7.50 2.67
CA LYS A 45 -20.10 8.36 2.36
C LYS A 45 -19.95 9.17 1.06
N ARG A 46 -18.88 8.95 0.31
CA ARG A 46 -18.56 9.69 -0.92
C ARG A 46 -18.61 8.75 -2.11
N TYR A 47 -18.91 9.26 -3.29
CA TYR A 47 -18.81 8.46 -4.51
C TYR A 47 -17.35 8.04 -4.75
N TYR A 48 -17.14 6.76 -5.04
CA TYR A 48 -15.80 6.20 -5.22
C TYR A 48 -15.80 5.08 -6.25
N LYS A 49 -14.61 4.80 -6.79
CA LYS A 49 -14.31 3.59 -7.56
C LYS A 49 -13.21 2.80 -6.87
N VAL A 50 -13.34 1.47 -6.86
CA VAL A 50 -12.24 0.58 -6.47
C VAL A 50 -11.25 0.55 -7.62
N ILE A 51 -10.02 1.03 -7.39
CA ILE A 51 -8.97 1.07 -8.42
C ILE A 51 -8.07 -0.14 -8.40
N GLY A 52 -8.06 -0.90 -7.31
CA GLY A 52 -7.35 -2.16 -7.21
C GLY A 52 -7.33 -2.73 -5.81
N ARG A 53 -6.67 -3.89 -5.67
CA ARG A 53 -6.54 -4.62 -4.41
C ARG A 53 -5.08 -4.74 -4.01
N LEU A 54 -4.82 -4.43 -2.75
CA LEU A 54 -3.52 -4.56 -2.09
C LEU A 54 -3.54 -5.78 -1.16
N VAL A 55 -2.50 -6.59 -1.22
CA VAL A 55 -2.33 -7.76 -0.35
C VAL A 55 -0.94 -7.71 0.26
N ASN A 56 -0.89 -7.70 1.59
CA ASN A 56 0.36 -7.75 2.34
C ASN A 56 0.50 -9.11 3.03
N ARG A 57 1.73 -9.61 3.07
CA ARG A 57 2.09 -10.92 3.64
C ARG A 57 2.48 -10.85 5.11
N LYS A 58 2.56 -9.64 5.68
CA LYS A 58 2.88 -9.44 7.09
C LYS A 58 1.62 -9.60 7.97
N TYR A 59 1.87 -9.95 9.23
CA TYR A 59 0.86 -10.18 10.27
C TYR A 59 -0.07 -8.96 10.46
N LEU A 60 -1.18 -9.16 11.18
CA LEU A 60 -1.95 -8.11 11.86
C LEU A 60 -1.10 -7.50 12.98
N ASP A 61 0.02 -6.90 12.61
CA ASP A 61 0.76 -6.02 13.49
C ASP A 61 0.04 -4.66 13.50
N LYS A 62 0.16 -3.90 14.58
CA LYS A 62 -0.38 -2.53 14.66
C LYS A 62 0.13 -1.65 13.50
N GLU A 63 1.26 -2.03 12.91
CA GLU A 63 1.87 -1.35 11.78
C GLU A 63 1.29 -1.73 10.40
N ILE A 64 0.46 -2.78 10.29
CA ILE A 64 -0.02 -3.24 8.97
C ILE A 64 -0.87 -2.17 8.29
N GLU A 65 -1.72 -1.48 9.05
CA GLU A 65 -2.52 -0.36 8.56
C GLU A 65 -1.63 0.74 8.00
N HIS A 66 -0.57 1.12 8.74
CA HIS A 66 0.38 2.12 8.29
C HIS A 66 1.04 1.72 6.97
N VAL A 67 1.46 0.46 6.83
CA VAL A 67 2.05 -0.04 5.58
C VAL A 67 1.04 -0.01 4.43
N MET A 68 -0.21 -0.44 4.66
CA MET A 68 -1.27 -0.40 3.64
C MET A 68 -1.57 1.03 3.19
N VAL A 69 -1.62 1.98 4.11
CA VAL A 69 -1.80 3.41 3.84
C VAL A 69 -0.64 3.95 2.99
N MET A 70 0.60 3.61 3.35
CA MET A 70 1.78 4.07 2.60
C MET A 70 1.83 3.49 1.18
N ASP A 71 1.43 2.22 1.02
CA ASP A 71 1.30 1.59 -0.29
C ASP A 71 0.18 2.27 -1.11
N ALA A 72 -0.99 2.52 -0.51
CA ALA A 72 -2.10 3.21 -1.17
C ALA A 72 -1.74 4.63 -1.62
N LYS A 73 -1.00 5.39 -0.78
CA LYS A 73 -0.46 6.71 -1.16
C LYS A 73 0.44 6.61 -2.40
N ARG A 74 1.29 5.59 -2.45
CA ARG A 74 2.20 5.34 -3.57
C ARG A 74 1.46 4.96 -4.85
N ILE A 75 0.34 4.24 -4.71
CA ILE A 75 -0.55 3.81 -5.79
C ILE A 75 -1.42 4.97 -6.30
N GLY A 76 -1.65 5.99 -5.47
CA GLY A 76 -2.47 7.15 -5.81
C GLY A 76 -3.95 7.01 -5.40
N GLY A 77 -4.24 6.12 -4.45
CA GLY A 77 -5.58 6.00 -3.86
C GLY A 77 -5.90 7.13 -2.90
N ASP A 78 -7.17 7.46 -2.75
CA ASP A 78 -7.66 8.47 -1.81
C ASP A 78 -8.18 7.83 -0.51
N ALA A 79 -8.52 6.54 -0.56
CA ALA A 79 -8.93 5.77 0.61
C ALA A 79 -8.58 4.29 0.47
N VAL A 80 -8.61 3.57 1.59
CA VAL A 80 -8.53 2.11 1.65
C VAL A 80 -9.63 1.53 2.50
N ILE A 81 -10.17 0.38 2.08
CA ILE A 81 -11.04 -0.46 2.91
C ILE A 81 -10.25 -1.71 3.32
N LEU A 82 -9.97 -1.88 4.61
CA LEU A 82 -9.29 -3.05 5.14
C LEU A 82 -10.25 -4.25 5.21
N LEU A 83 -9.96 -5.31 4.45
CA LEU A 83 -10.81 -6.49 4.34
C LEU A 83 -10.48 -7.59 5.37
N GLY A 84 -9.44 -7.38 6.18
CA GLY A 84 -8.97 -8.35 7.18
C GLY A 84 -8.10 -9.47 6.61
N VAL A 85 -8.03 -10.60 7.32
CA VAL A 85 -7.21 -11.75 6.93
C VAL A 85 -7.93 -12.52 5.83
N ASP A 86 -7.39 -12.43 4.61
CA ASP A 86 -7.91 -13.17 3.48
C ASP A 86 -7.42 -14.62 3.53
N SER A 87 -8.23 -15.49 4.14
CA SER A 87 -8.05 -16.95 4.13
C SER A 87 -8.48 -17.58 2.80
N THR A 88 -9.15 -16.84 1.91
CA THR A 88 -9.82 -17.38 0.72
C THR A 88 -8.98 -17.30 -0.55
N VAL A 89 -8.09 -16.30 -0.69
CA VAL A 89 -7.41 -16.08 -1.98
C VAL A 89 -6.16 -16.92 -2.19
N THR A 90 -5.55 -17.52 -1.14
CA THR A 90 -4.29 -18.28 -1.35
C THR A 90 -4.04 -19.54 -0.51
N GLY A 91 -5.01 -20.01 0.29
CA GLY A 91 -4.81 -21.20 1.14
C GLY A 91 -3.64 -21.09 2.13
N LYS A 92 -3.07 -19.89 2.28
CA LYS A 92 -2.00 -19.56 3.22
C LYS A 92 -2.61 -18.67 4.30
N PRO A 93 -2.58 -19.08 5.57
CA PRO A 93 -2.99 -18.21 6.65
C PRO A 93 -2.12 -16.93 6.64
N ASN A 94 -2.66 -15.84 7.15
CA ASN A 94 -1.92 -14.61 7.52
C ASN A 94 -1.59 -13.65 6.37
N ARG A 95 -2.59 -13.25 5.58
CA ARG A 95 -2.46 -12.12 4.64
C ARG A 95 -3.56 -11.10 4.87
N VAL A 96 -3.18 -9.84 5.01
CA VAL A 96 -4.17 -8.75 5.08
C VAL A 96 -4.42 -8.23 3.68
N ALA A 97 -5.69 -8.10 3.30
CA ALA A 97 -6.11 -7.50 2.05
C ALA A 97 -6.77 -6.14 2.28
N ALA A 98 -6.61 -5.23 1.33
CA ALA A 98 -7.28 -3.94 1.32
C ALA A 98 -7.71 -3.55 -0.10
N ASP A 99 -8.91 -3.00 -0.23
CA ASP A 99 -9.33 -2.34 -1.45
C ASP A 99 -8.84 -0.90 -1.46
N VAL A 100 -8.22 -0.50 -2.56
CA VAL A 100 -7.74 0.86 -2.78
C VAL A 100 -8.79 1.60 -3.59
N LEU A 101 -9.23 2.74 -3.07
CA LEU A 101 -10.29 3.56 -3.64
C LEU A 101 -9.73 4.82 -4.27
N LYS A 102 -10.43 5.31 -5.29
CA LYS A 102 -10.29 6.66 -5.81
C LYS A 102 -11.65 7.34 -5.69
N TYR A 103 -11.71 8.51 -5.09
CA TYR A 103 -12.96 9.27 -5.08
C TYR A 103 -13.26 9.74 -6.50
N GLY A 104 -14.54 9.65 -6.88
CA GLY A 104 -15.00 10.31 -8.09
C GLY A 104 -15.22 11.80 -7.82
N GLU A 105 -15.10 12.60 -8.87
CA GLU A 105 -15.66 13.96 -8.88
C GLU A 105 -17.19 13.91 -8.79
#